data_AF-A0A2V9ARD2-F1
#
_entry.id   AF-A0A2V9ARD2-F1
#
_cell.length_a   1.000
_cell.length_b   1.000
_cell.length_c   1.000
_cell.angle_alpha   90.00
_cell.angle_beta   90.00
_cell.angle_gamma   90.00
#
_symmetry.space_group_name_H-M   'P 1'
#
loop_
_entity.id
_entity.type
_entity.pdbx_description
1 polymer ?
#
loop_
_entity_poly.entity_id
_entity_poly.type
_entity_poly.pdbx_seq_one_letter_code
_entity_poly.pdbx_strand_id
1 'polypeptide(L)'
;MLCEHYKDALIEAAASGAAPQGILRAHVDSCASCRATFAEEQSLFAAIDSELHADINAEVPPSLIPQVRAHLEEATAPRLRWAQPLVFASAGVVLVLLVLMMARPHRTTPENVAKQEPVVAAAPARTEPNANPGKISPADTQIATVRVGHPRASRPSTIPHSVASSNPEVLVPPDEREGLTRLVAALNEHRNFAAALLARRPEKKDDLVTVDPLQIADIEIKPLAGTETETPDGAGEKH
;
A
#
# COMPACT_ATOMS: atom_id res chain seq x y z
N MET A 1 10.57 38.05 -24.30
CA MET A 1 9.69 36.96 -23.81
C MET A 1 10.31 36.42 -22.53
N LEU A 2 9.53 36.16 -21.49
CA LEU A 2 10.05 35.76 -20.18
C LEU A 2 10.49 34.28 -20.24
N CYS A 3 11.80 34.04 -20.15
CA CYS A 3 12.40 32.70 -20.17
C CYS A 3 11.84 31.77 -19.07
N GLU A 4 11.37 32.36 -17.97
CA GLU A 4 10.76 31.64 -16.85
C GLU A 4 9.59 30.74 -17.27
N HIS A 5 8.80 31.13 -18.28
CA HIS A 5 7.67 30.30 -18.75
C HIS A 5 8.11 29.01 -19.43
N TYR A 6 9.36 28.92 -19.87
CA TYR A 6 9.89 27.76 -20.58
C TYR A 6 10.73 26.84 -19.70
N LYS A 7 11.02 27.23 -18.45
CA LYS A 7 11.95 26.50 -17.58
C LYS A 7 11.51 25.06 -17.36
N ASP A 8 10.28 24.84 -16.92
CA ASP A 8 9.78 23.49 -16.63
C ASP A 8 9.72 22.63 -17.90
N ALA A 9 9.27 23.21 -19.01
CA ALA A 9 9.20 22.50 -20.29
C ALA A 9 10.60 22.14 -20.84
N LEU A 10 11.62 22.94 -20.51
CA LEU A 10 13.00 22.74 -20.92
C LEU A 10 13.67 21.65 -20.07
N ILE A 11 13.40 21.62 -18.75
CA ILE A 11 13.83 20.53 -17.85
C ILE A 11 13.16 19.22 -18.27
N GLU A 12 11.85 19.22 -18.53
CA GLU A 12 11.12 18.02 -18.96
C GLU A 12 11.64 17.48 -20.31
N ALA A 13 11.93 18.38 -21.26
CA ALA A 13 12.54 18.00 -22.53
C ALA A 13 13.96 17.43 -22.34
N ALA A 14 14.73 17.95 -21.38
CA ALA A 14 16.06 17.42 -21.06
C ALA A 14 15.98 16.04 -20.38
N ALA A 15 15.08 15.88 -19.40
CA ALA A 15 14.88 14.63 -18.67
C ALA A 15 14.37 13.49 -19.56
N SER A 16 13.49 13.81 -20.51
CA SER A 16 12.97 12.81 -21.46
C SER A 16 13.96 12.43 -22.57
N GLY A 17 15.05 13.18 -22.73
CA GLY A 17 15.98 13.03 -23.86
C GLY A 17 15.38 13.41 -25.22
N ALA A 18 14.13 13.90 -25.25
CA ALA A 18 13.46 14.27 -26.48
C ALA A 18 13.91 15.66 -26.96
N ALA A 19 14.06 15.82 -28.27
CA ALA A 19 14.34 17.14 -28.83
C ALA A 19 13.16 18.09 -28.56
N PRO A 20 13.40 19.34 -28.14
CA PRO A 20 12.33 20.31 -27.90
C PRO A 20 11.54 20.54 -29.19
N GLN A 21 10.23 20.72 -29.05
CA GLN A 21 9.31 20.86 -30.19
C GLN A 21 8.57 22.21 -30.16
N GLY A 22 8.04 22.62 -31.32
CA GLY A 22 7.20 23.79 -31.45
C GLY A 22 7.83 25.10 -30.95
N ILE A 23 7.10 25.82 -30.10
CA ILE A 23 7.50 27.14 -29.57
C ILE A 23 8.76 27.03 -28.70
N LEU A 24 8.90 25.95 -27.93
CA LEU A 24 10.09 25.72 -27.09
C LEU A 24 11.35 25.58 -27.95
N ARG A 25 11.28 24.88 -29.08
CA ARG A 25 12.39 24.76 -30.03
C ARG A 25 12.80 26.11 -30.58
N ALA A 26 11.82 26.88 -31.08
CA ALA A 26 12.07 28.22 -31.60
C ALA A 26 12.68 29.16 -30.53
N HIS A 27 12.30 28.98 -29.26
CA HIS A 27 12.87 29.72 -28.15
C HIS A 27 14.34 29.32 -27.87
N VAL A 28 14.65 28.03 -27.78
CA VAL A 28 16.02 27.53 -27.58
C VAL A 28 16.94 27.92 -28.77
N ASP A 29 16.40 27.95 -29.98
CA ASP A 29 17.12 28.38 -31.18
C ASP A 29 17.40 29.89 -31.19
N SER A 30 16.55 30.71 -30.56
CA SER A 30 16.71 32.17 -30.51
C SER A 30 17.35 32.71 -29.23
N CYS A 31 17.36 31.94 -28.14
CA CYS A 31 17.82 32.37 -26.82
C CYS A 31 19.07 31.60 -26.38
N ALA A 32 20.22 32.28 -26.34
CA ALA A 32 21.50 31.67 -25.98
C ALA A 32 21.55 31.15 -24.53
N SER A 33 20.91 31.85 -23.57
CA SER A 33 20.90 31.41 -22.17
C SER A 33 20.09 30.12 -21.99
N CYS A 34 18.89 30.05 -22.58
CA CYS A 34 18.07 28.84 -22.51
C CYS A 34 18.73 27.66 -23.22
N ARG A 35 19.47 27.90 -24.31
CA ARG A 35 20.26 26.85 -24.97
C ARG A 35 21.38 26.32 -24.08
N ALA A 36 22.09 27.20 -23.38
CA ALA A 36 23.15 26.80 -22.45
C ALA A 36 22.56 25.98 -21.29
N THR A 37 21.48 26.45 -20.66
CA THR A 37 20.79 25.70 -19.60
C THR A 37 20.27 24.36 -20.10
N PHE A 38 19.73 24.28 -21.32
CA PHE A 38 19.24 23.02 -21.88
C PHE A 38 20.37 22.00 -22.08
N ALA A 39 21.53 22.44 -22.58
CA ALA A 39 22.70 21.57 -22.73
C ALA A 39 23.24 21.11 -21.37
N GLU A 40 23.23 21.98 -20.36
CA GLU A 40 23.64 21.65 -18.99
C GLU A 40 22.72 20.58 -18.37
N GLU A 41 21.40 20.79 -18.42
CA GLU A 41 20.42 19.81 -17.93
C GLU A 41 20.53 18.48 -18.68
N GLN A 42 20.69 18.48 -20.01
CA GLN A 42 20.92 17.24 -20.76
C GLN A 42 22.18 16.50 -20.32
N SER A 43 23.27 17.23 -20.05
CA SER A 43 24.50 16.61 -19.58
C SER A 43 24.36 16.00 -18.19
N LEU A 44 23.57 16.63 -17.31
CA LEU A 44 23.27 16.13 -15.97
C LEU A 44 22.48 14.82 -16.04
N PHE A 45 21.38 14.78 -16.80
CA PHE A 45 20.58 13.57 -16.95
C PHE A 45 21.38 12.43 -17.61
N ALA A 46 22.18 12.73 -18.63
CA ALA A 46 23.04 11.74 -19.26
C ALA A 46 24.08 11.15 -18.29
N ALA A 47 24.62 11.96 -17.37
CA ALA A 47 25.55 11.48 -16.35
C ALA A 47 24.84 10.52 -15.37
N ILE A 48 23.67 10.90 -14.87
CA ILE A 48 22.85 10.07 -13.96
C ILE A 48 22.49 8.74 -14.63
N ASP A 49 22.01 8.78 -15.88
CA ASP A 49 21.66 7.57 -16.62
C ASP A 49 22.88 6.67 -16.85
N SER A 50 24.05 7.24 -17.12
CA SER A 50 25.27 6.45 -17.32
C SER A 50 25.74 5.73 -16.05
N GLU A 51 25.63 6.39 -14.89
CA GLU A 51 25.98 5.81 -13.59
C GLU A 51 24.97 4.72 -13.21
N LEU A 52 23.67 5.01 -13.35
CA LEU A 52 22.62 4.03 -13.09
C LEU A 52 22.75 2.81 -14.01
N HIS A 53 23.09 3.02 -15.28
CA HIS A 53 23.32 1.93 -16.22
C HIS A 53 24.57 1.11 -15.86
N ALA A 54 25.63 1.74 -15.36
CA ALA A 54 26.82 1.04 -14.87
C ALA A 54 26.49 0.18 -13.64
N ASP A 55 25.70 0.69 -12.71
CA ASP A 55 25.31 0.00 -11.47
C ASP A 55 24.33 -1.15 -11.72
N ILE A 56 23.31 -0.94 -12.56
CA ILE A 56 22.31 -1.98 -12.86
C ILE A 56 22.93 -3.14 -13.65
N ASN A 57 23.90 -2.85 -14.52
CA ASN A 57 24.62 -3.86 -15.28
C ASN A 57 25.90 -4.35 -14.57
N ALA A 58 26.12 -3.94 -13.32
CA ALA A 58 27.21 -4.49 -12.52
C ALA A 58 27.00 -6.00 -12.34
N GLU A 59 28.10 -6.74 -12.31
CA GLU A 59 28.06 -8.19 -12.19
C GLU A 59 27.36 -8.59 -10.88
N VAL A 60 26.25 -9.32 -11.01
CA VAL A 60 25.45 -9.75 -9.87
C VAL A 60 26.29 -10.70 -9.01
N PRO A 61 26.46 -10.44 -7.71
CA PRO A 61 27.30 -11.28 -6.89
C PRO A 61 26.73 -12.71 -6.83
N PRO A 62 27.57 -13.76 -6.92
CA PRO A 62 27.11 -15.15 -6.98
C PRO A 62 26.35 -15.58 -5.71
N SER A 63 26.49 -14.84 -4.61
CA SER A 63 25.79 -15.04 -3.35
C SER A 63 24.35 -14.51 -3.33
N LEU A 64 23.94 -13.66 -4.27
CA LEU A 64 22.62 -13.01 -4.24
C LEU A 64 21.48 -14.03 -4.36
N ILE A 65 21.57 -14.95 -5.32
CA ILE A 65 20.53 -15.97 -5.53
C ILE A 65 20.39 -16.91 -4.32
N PRO A 66 21.47 -17.48 -3.76
CA PRO A 66 21.39 -18.25 -2.52
C PRO A 66 20.80 -17.47 -1.34
N GLN A 67 21.19 -16.20 -1.16
CA GLN A 67 20.69 -15.37 -0.05
C GLN A 67 19.20 -15.06 -0.19
N VAL A 68 18.74 -14.70 -1.40
CA VAL A 68 17.31 -14.45 -1.65
C VAL A 68 16.49 -15.72 -1.39
N ARG A 69 16.98 -16.90 -1.79
CA ARG A 69 16.32 -18.18 -1.47
C ARG A 69 16.25 -18.43 0.03
N ALA A 70 17.37 -18.26 0.74
CA ALA A 70 17.41 -18.42 2.19
C ALA A 70 16.45 -17.45 2.90
N HIS A 71 16.34 -16.20 2.43
CA HIS A 71 15.40 -15.23 2.97
C HIS A 71 13.94 -15.58 2.69
N LEU A 72 13.63 -16.12 1.51
CA LEU A 72 12.28 -16.58 1.18
C LEU A 72 11.89 -17.81 2.00
N GLU A 73 12.81 -18.74 2.21
CA GLU A 73 12.62 -19.93 3.06
C GLU A 73 12.43 -19.55 4.54
N GLU A 74 13.21 -18.59 5.05
CA GLU A 74 13.02 -18.05 6.41
C GLU A 74 11.68 -17.29 6.55
N ALA A 75 11.25 -16.56 5.51
CA ALA A 75 9.97 -15.87 5.49
C ALA A 75 8.78 -16.82 5.40
N THR A 76 8.95 -17.99 4.77
CA THR A 76 7.93 -19.06 4.69
C THR A 76 8.02 -20.07 5.83
N ALA A 77 9.12 -20.07 6.60
CA ALA A 77 9.23 -20.88 7.79
C ALA A 77 8.09 -20.51 8.76
N PRO A 78 7.31 -21.51 9.22
CA PRO A 78 6.11 -21.25 9.97
C PRO A 78 6.45 -20.64 11.33
N ARG A 79 6.30 -19.31 11.44
CA ARG A 79 5.96 -18.62 12.71
C ARG A 79 4.69 -19.20 13.36
N LEU A 80 3.98 -20.09 12.65
CA LEU A 80 2.87 -20.94 13.08
C LEU A 80 3.15 -21.77 14.35
N ARG A 81 4.41 -22.04 14.70
CA ARG A 81 4.73 -22.84 15.89
C ARG A 81 4.37 -22.16 17.22
N TRP A 82 4.20 -20.84 17.25
CA TRP A 82 3.75 -20.11 18.45
C TRP A 82 2.23 -19.88 18.50
N ALA A 83 1.50 -20.09 17.40
CA ALA A 83 0.05 -19.87 17.33
C ALA A 83 -0.78 -21.14 17.56
N GLN A 84 -0.17 -22.34 17.53
CA GLN A 84 -0.91 -23.59 17.72
C GLN A 84 -1.61 -23.76 19.09
N PRO A 85 -1.10 -23.29 20.25
CA PRO A 85 -1.82 -23.50 21.51
C PRO A 85 -3.09 -22.64 21.64
N LEU A 86 -3.25 -21.54 20.87
CA LEU A 86 -4.45 -20.71 20.96
C LEU A 86 -5.66 -21.30 20.23
N VAL A 87 -5.46 -22.07 19.16
CA VAL A 87 -6.57 -22.63 18.37
C VAL A 87 -7.30 -23.76 19.11
N PHE A 88 -6.61 -24.50 19.99
CA PHE A 88 -7.25 -25.55 20.79
C PHE A 88 -8.04 -25.01 22.00
N ALA A 89 -7.78 -23.79 22.46
CA ALA A 89 -8.52 -23.18 23.56
C ALA A 89 -9.94 -22.72 23.16
N SER A 90 -10.16 -22.33 21.90
CA SER A 90 -11.46 -21.83 21.43
C SER A 90 -12.48 -22.94 21.19
N ALA A 91 -12.04 -24.11 20.73
CA ALA A 91 -12.94 -25.25 20.47
C ALA A 91 -13.59 -25.80 21.76
N GLY A 92 -12.86 -25.80 22.89
CA GLY A 92 -13.38 -26.24 24.18
C GLY A 92 -14.49 -25.32 24.72
N VAL A 93 -14.34 -24.01 24.57
CA VAL A 93 -15.31 -23.02 25.07
C VAL A 93 -16.65 -23.14 24.33
N VAL A 94 -16.62 -23.33 23.00
CA VAL A 94 -17.83 -23.50 22.19
C VAL A 94 -18.58 -24.77 22.58
N LEU A 95 -17.86 -25.88 22.81
CA LEU A 95 -18.47 -27.16 23.17
C LEU A 95 -19.15 -27.08 24.55
N VAL A 96 -18.51 -26.43 25.53
CA VAL A 96 -19.08 -26.22 26.88
C VAL A 96 -20.33 -25.34 26.81
N LEU A 97 -20.33 -24.28 26.00
CA LEU A 97 -21.50 -23.40 25.79
C LEU A 97 -22.68 -24.15 25.14
N LEU A 98 -22.40 -25.03 24.18
CA LEU A 98 -23.42 -25.83 23.52
C LEU A 98 -24.11 -26.79 24.51
N VAL A 99 -23.31 -27.46 25.35
CA VAL A 99 -23.82 -28.37 26.38
C VAL A 99 -24.65 -27.61 27.42
N LEU A 100 -24.20 -26.43 27.86
CA LEU A 100 -24.93 -25.58 28.81
C LEU A 100 -26.27 -25.08 28.26
N MET A 101 -26.34 -24.80 26.95
CA MET A 101 -27.59 -24.39 26.31
C MET A 101 -28.59 -25.54 26.19
N MET A 102 -28.12 -26.75 25.86
CA MET A 102 -28.96 -27.94 25.77
C MET A 102 -29.42 -28.45 27.14
N ALA A 103 -28.63 -28.21 28.20
CA ALA A 103 -28.95 -28.62 29.56
C ALA A 103 -29.88 -27.66 30.31
N ARG A 104 -30.29 -26.52 29.72
CA ARG A 104 -31.23 -25.59 30.37
C ARG A 104 -32.68 -26.08 30.22
N PRO A 105 -33.37 -26.47 31.32
CA PRO A 105 -34.77 -26.86 31.24
C PRO A 105 -35.64 -25.65 30.88
N HIS A 106 -36.43 -25.79 29.82
CA HIS A 106 -37.44 -24.81 29.42
C HIS A 106 -38.46 -24.62 30.55
N ARG A 107 -38.37 -23.48 31.25
CA ARG A 107 -39.45 -23.04 32.15
C ARG A 107 -40.58 -22.48 31.29
N THR A 108 -41.62 -23.29 31.11
CA THR A 108 -42.93 -22.85 30.64
C THR A 108 -43.54 -21.92 31.69
N THR A 109 -43.65 -20.63 31.39
CA THR A 109 -44.32 -19.64 32.23
C THR A 109 -45.83 -19.82 32.16
N PRO A 110 -46.56 -20.02 33.27
CA PRO A 110 -48.01 -20.04 33.26
C PRO A 110 -48.57 -18.62 33.36
N GLU A 111 -49.45 -18.29 32.42
CA GLU A 111 -50.25 -17.07 32.35
C GLU A 111 -51.39 -17.15 33.37
N ASN A 112 -51.51 -16.20 34.30
CA ASN A 112 -52.77 -15.95 34.99
C ASN A 112 -52.91 -14.48 35.45
N VAL A 113 -54.09 -13.99 35.11
CA VAL A 113 -54.68 -12.65 35.20
C VAL A 113 -54.81 -12.13 36.64
N ALA A 114 -54.53 -10.84 36.86
CA ALA A 114 -55.23 -10.05 37.87
C ALA A 114 -55.39 -8.59 37.40
N LYS A 115 -56.66 -8.19 37.28
CA LYS A 115 -57.16 -6.83 37.03
C LYS A 115 -56.84 -5.89 38.20
N GLN A 116 -56.44 -4.65 37.93
CA GLN A 116 -56.93 -3.46 38.62
C GLN A 116 -56.58 -2.17 37.84
N GLU A 117 -57.64 -1.49 37.39
CA GLU A 117 -57.73 -0.09 36.92
C GLU A 117 -57.92 0.85 38.14
N PRO A 118 -58.09 2.18 38.02
CA PRO A 118 -57.69 3.18 37.00
C PRO A 118 -56.96 4.40 37.65
N VAL A 119 -56.55 5.43 36.88
CA VAL A 119 -56.75 6.88 37.18
C VAL A 119 -56.00 7.78 36.16
N VAL A 120 -56.82 8.41 35.30
CA VAL A 120 -56.89 9.83 34.89
C VAL A 120 -55.65 10.62 34.40
N ALA A 121 -55.72 10.91 33.08
CA ALA A 121 -55.51 12.17 32.35
C ALA A 121 -54.16 12.92 32.31
N ALA A 122 -53.69 13.22 31.08
CA ALA A 122 -53.66 14.59 30.54
C ALA A 122 -53.45 14.58 29.00
N ALA A 123 -53.85 15.68 28.38
CA ALA A 123 -54.14 15.94 26.97
C ALA A 123 -52.89 16.23 26.09
N PRO A 124 -53.03 16.48 24.77
CA PRO A 124 -52.08 16.07 23.73
C PRO A 124 -51.11 17.17 23.25
N ALA A 125 -50.03 16.77 22.59
CA ALA A 125 -49.19 17.67 21.79
C ALA A 125 -49.15 17.23 20.32
N ARG A 126 -49.60 18.15 19.44
CA ARG A 126 -49.48 18.16 17.98
C ARG A 126 -48.01 18.07 17.54
N THR A 127 -47.73 17.60 16.32
CA THR A 127 -47.13 18.38 15.22
C THR A 127 -47.30 17.63 13.88
N GLU A 128 -47.51 18.41 12.83
CA GLU A 128 -48.04 18.12 11.48
C GLU A 128 -47.08 17.37 10.53
N PRO A 129 -47.61 16.75 9.46
CA PRO A 129 -46.87 16.43 8.24
C PRO A 129 -47.19 17.46 7.14
N ASN A 130 -46.17 18.20 6.68
CA ASN A 130 -46.35 19.16 5.60
C ASN A 130 -46.04 18.53 4.23
N ALA A 131 -46.99 18.67 3.32
CA ALA A 131 -46.91 18.38 1.90
C ALA A 131 -46.66 19.68 1.13
N ASN A 132 -45.77 19.69 0.14
CA ASN A 132 -46.15 20.06 -1.23
C ASN A 132 -45.02 19.93 -2.27
N PRO A 133 -45.38 19.73 -3.56
CA PRO A 133 -44.50 19.61 -4.71
C PRO A 133 -44.45 20.89 -5.58
N GLY A 134 -43.37 21.09 -6.33
CA GLY A 134 -43.28 22.08 -7.42
C GLY A 134 -42.23 21.61 -8.45
N LYS A 135 -42.65 21.14 -9.64
CA LYS A 135 -42.73 21.88 -10.93
C LYS A 135 -41.42 22.54 -11.35
N ILE A 136 -40.86 22.10 -12.49
CA ILE A 136 -40.69 22.88 -13.72
C ILE A 136 -40.49 21.90 -14.90
N SER A 137 -41.25 22.15 -15.96
CA SER A 137 -41.20 21.53 -17.30
C SER A 137 -40.14 22.26 -18.16
N PRO A 138 -39.69 21.68 -19.28
CA PRO A 138 -40.26 22.21 -20.51
C PRO A 138 -40.64 21.12 -21.52
N ALA A 139 -41.79 21.37 -22.15
CA ALA A 139 -42.12 20.82 -23.45
C ALA A 139 -41.27 21.53 -24.50
N ASP A 140 -40.68 20.79 -25.43
CA ASP A 140 -40.75 21.22 -26.81
C ASP A 140 -40.85 20.03 -27.77
N THR A 141 -41.61 20.30 -28.81
CA THR A 141 -42.27 19.35 -29.69
C THR A 141 -41.36 18.97 -30.84
N GLN A 142 -41.18 17.68 -31.13
CA GLN A 142 -40.98 17.23 -32.50
C GLN A 142 -41.39 15.77 -32.69
N ILE A 143 -42.52 15.60 -33.38
CA ILE A 143 -42.98 14.36 -33.97
C ILE A 143 -42.41 14.33 -35.39
N ALA A 144 -41.58 13.33 -35.69
CA ALA A 144 -41.41 12.84 -37.06
C ALA A 144 -41.15 11.32 -37.01
N THR A 145 -42.16 10.58 -37.44
CA THR A 145 -42.15 9.14 -37.66
C THR A 145 -41.52 8.83 -39.01
N VAL A 146 -40.42 8.06 -39.03
CA VAL A 146 -39.99 7.31 -40.22
C VAL A 146 -39.51 5.92 -39.81
N ARG A 147 -39.87 4.96 -40.66
CA ARG A 147 -40.02 3.52 -40.45
C ARG A 147 -38.71 2.73 -40.23
N VAL A 148 -38.87 1.70 -39.40
CA VAL A 148 -38.37 0.31 -39.51
C VAL A 148 -37.33 0.02 -40.59
N GLY A 149 -36.13 -0.37 -40.11
CA GLY A 149 -35.15 -1.15 -40.84
C GLY A 149 -34.14 -1.76 -39.86
N HIS A 150 -34.32 -3.02 -39.48
CA HIS A 150 -33.20 -3.93 -39.16
C HIS A 150 -32.76 -4.55 -40.50
N PRO A 151 -31.48 -4.94 -40.75
CA PRO A 151 -30.54 -5.48 -39.78
C PRO A 151 -29.05 -5.08 -39.97
N ARG A 152 -28.26 -5.15 -38.90
CA ARG A 152 -26.95 -5.85 -38.80
C ARG A 152 -26.13 -5.25 -37.67
N ALA A 153 -25.76 -6.13 -36.74
CA ALA A 153 -24.70 -5.88 -35.79
C ALA A 153 -23.40 -5.59 -36.54
N SER A 154 -22.98 -4.33 -36.55
CA SER A 154 -21.59 -3.93 -36.68
C SER A 154 -21.28 -3.07 -35.48
N ARG A 155 -20.46 -3.64 -34.61
CA ARG A 155 -19.94 -3.06 -33.38
C ARG A 155 -19.00 -1.91 -33.76
N PRO A 156 -19.34 -0.62 -33.52
CA PRO A 156 -18.35 0.45 -33.56
C PRO A 156 -17.78 0.55 -32.14
N SER A 157 -16.67 -0.14 -31.91
CA SER A 157 -15.88 0.10 -30.70
C SER A 157 -15.07 1.36 -30.94
N THR A 158 -15.72 2.51 -30.77
CA THR A 158 -15.05 3.80 -30.72
C THR A 158 -15.51 4.47 -29.44
N ILE A 159 -14.82 4.15 -28.34
CA ILE A 159 -14.87 4.99 -27.15
C ILE A 159 -14.04 6.23 -27.50
N PRO A 160 -14.63 7.44 -27.52
CA PRO A 160 -13.84 8.65 -27.54
C PRO A 160 -13.15 8.75 -26.18
N HIS A 161 -11.84 8.58 -26.13
CA HIS A 161 -11.06 8.93 -24.95
C HIS A 161 -11.14 10.44 -24.77
N SER A 162 -12.10 10.87 -23.94
CA SER A 162 -12.19 12.22 -23.40
C SER A 162 -10.98 12.43 -22.48
N VAL A 163 -9.92 13.02 -23.03
CA VAL A 163 -8.81 13.59 -22.29
C VAL A 163 -9.33 14.79 -21.51
N ALA A 164 -9.79 14.55 -20.29
CA ALA A 164 -10.08 15.60 -19.30
C ALA A 164 -10.20 15.01 -17.88
N SER A 165 -9.09 14.52 -17.34
CA SER A 165 -8.82 14.54 -15.89
C SER A 165 -7.31 14.49 -15.72
N SER A 166 -6.73 15.58 -15.23
CA SER A 166 -5.29 15.71 -14.97
C SER A 166 -4.82 14.95 -13.72
N ASN A 167 -5.60 13.96 -13.27
CA ASN A 167 -5.25 13.11 -12.15
C ASN A 167 -5.09 11.67 -12.66
N PRO A 168 -3.92 11.04 -12.49
CA PRO A 168 -3.75 9.64 -12.86
C PRO A 168 -4.74 8.79 -12.06
N GLU A 169 -5.61 8.07 -12.76
CA GLU A 169 -6.51 7.10 -12.14
C GLU A 169 -5.68 5.90 -11.71
N VAL A 170 -5.40 5.80 -10.39
CA VAL A 170 -4.66 4.68 -9.81
C VAL A 170 -5.65 3.58 -9.43
N LEU A 171 -5.61 2.47 -10.17
CA LEU A 171 -6.38 1.27 -9.84
C LEU A 171 -5.71 0.54 -8.68
N VAL A 172 -6.30 0.66 -7.49
CA VAL A 172 -5.86 -0.09 -6.30
C VAL A 172 -6.70 -1.37 -6.18
N PRO A 173 -6.09 -2.57 -6.24
CA PRO A 173 -6.78 -3.84 -5.99
C PRO A 173 -7.57 -3.83 -4.68
N PRO A 174 -8.71 -4.54 -4.59
CA PRO A 174 -9.56 -4.51 -3.40
C PRO A 174 -8.83 -4.92 -2.12
N ASP A 175 -7.91 -5.89 -2.21
CA ASP A 175 -7.13 -6.38 -1.08
C ASP A 175 -6.13 -5.33 -0.54
N GLU A 176 -5.57 -4.52 -1.44
CA GLU A 176 -4.67 -3.41 -1.07
C GLU A 176 -5.43 -2.27 -0.38
N ARG A 177 -6.69 -2.04 -0.74
CA ARG A 177 -7.55 -1.04 -0.06
C ARG A 177 -7.79 -1.43 1.39
N GLU A 178 -7.97 -2.72 1.67
CA GLU A 178 -8.11 -3.21 3.04
C GLU A 178 -6.79 -3.09 3.82
N GLY A 179 -5.66 -3.46 3.21
CA GLY A 179 -4.33 -3.29 3.79
C GLY A 179 -4.03 -1.83 4.15
N LEU A 180 -4.31 -0.91 3.24
CA LEU A 180 -4.14 0.53 3.46
C LEU A 180 -5.04 1.03 4.60
N THR A 181 -6.29 0.56 4.67
CA THR A 181 -7.22 0.93 5.75
C THR A 181 -6.69 0.49 7.12
N ARG A 182 -6.15 -0.72 7.22
CA ARG A 182 -5.54 -1.23 8.48
C ARG A 182 -4.29 -0.44 8.85
N LEU A 183 -3.45 -0.11 7.88
CA LEU A 183 -2.25 0.71 8.09
C LEU A 183 -2.61 2.11 8.62
N VAL A 184 -3.58 2.77 8.00
CA VAL A 184 -4.06 4.08 8.44
C VAL A 184 -4.65 4.02 9.86
N ALA A 185 -5.40 2.97 10.18
CA ALA A 185 -5.91 2.77 11.53
C ALA A 185 -4.77 2.61 12.57
N ALA A 186 -3.76 1.79 12.28
CA ALA A 186 -2.61 1.61 13.16
C ALA A 186 -1.77 2.89 13.32
N LEU A 187 -1.59 3.67 12.26
CA LEU A 187 -0.90 4.96 12.32
C LEU A 187 -1.68 6.01 13.13
N ASN A 188 -3.01 5.99 13.06
CA ASN A 188 -3.87 6.86 13.86
C ASN A 188 -3.85 6.50 15.35
N GLU A 189 -3.71 5.22 15.68
CA GLU A 189 -3.52 4.73 17.05
C GLU A 189 -2.13 5.14 17.58
N HIS A 190 -1.10 5.07 16.74
CA HIS A 190 0.28 5.42 17.07
C HIS A 190 0.71 6.77 16.49
N ARG A 191 0.00 7.85 16.84
CA ARG A 191 0.24 9.21 16.30
C ARG A 191 1.69 9.69 16.41
N ASN A 192 2.39 9.33 17.48
CA ASN A 192 3.80 9.69 17.68
C ASN A 192 4.72 9.01 16.66
N PHE A 193 4.41 7.77 16.27
CA PHE A 193 5.13 7.03 15.25
C PHE A 193 4.82 7.58 13.85
N ALA A 194 3.56 7.91 13.56
CA ALA A 194 3.18 8.57 12.31
C ALA A 194 3.87 9.93 12.15
N ALA A 195 4.00 10.71 13.23
CA ALA A 195 4.74 11.97 13.24
C ALA A 195 6.24 11.77 12.95
N ALA A 196 6.85 10.70 13.46
CA ALA A 196 8.25 10.37 13.20
C ALA A 196 8.49 9.92 11.75
N LEU A 197 7.54 9.21 11.12
CA LEU A 197 7.62 8.83 9.70
C LEU A 197 7.47 10.02 8.75
N LEU A 198 6.64 11.01 9.13
CA LEU A 198 6.40 12.21 8.33
C LEU A 198 7.38 13.35 8.64
N ALA A 199 8.16 13.23 9.71
CA ALA A 199 9.18 14.20 10.04
C ALA A 199 10.23 14.22 8.92
N ARG A 200 10.43 15.42 8.33
CA ARG A 200 11.51 15.65 7.39
C ARG A 200 12.81 15.27 8.08
N ARG A 201 13.56 14.33 7.47
CA ARG A 201 14.89 13.94 7.95
C ARG A 201 15.69 15.22 8.19
N PRO A 202 16.20 15.47 9.41
CA PRO A 202 16.98 16.67 9.64
C PRO A 202 18.14 16.65 8.64
N GLU A 203 18.26 17.72 7.85
CA GLU A 203 19.42 17.96 7.00
C GLU A 203 20.63 17.98 7.92
N LYS A 204 21.32 16.84 7.99
CA LYS A 204 22.60 16.73 8.66
C LYS A 204 23.54 17.59 7.83
N LYS A 205 23.80 18.81 8.28
CA LYS A 205 25.01 19.53 7.86
C LYS A 205 26.15 18.55 8.00
N ASP A 206 26.92 18.39 6.93
CA ASP A 206 28.09 17.53 6.83
C ASP A 206 29.21 17.97 7.78
N ASP A 207 28.95 17.89 9.08
CA ASP A 207 29.99 17.53 10.02
C ASP A 207 30.14 16.03 9.84
N LEU A 208 31.11 15.67 9.00
CA LEU A 208 31.71 14.35 8.96
C LEU A 208 31.98 13.95 10.40
N VAL A 209 31.06 13.17 10.98
CA VAL A 209 31.32 12.44 12.21
C VAL A 209 32.39 11.45 11.80
N THR A 210 33.64 11.77 12.11
CA THR A 210 34.74 10.82 12.14
C THR A 210 34.28 9.71 13.09
N VAL A 211 33.71 8.66 12.52
CA VAL A 211 33.35 7.47 13.28
C VAL A 211 34.68 6.83 13.63
N ASP A 212 35.13 7.01 14.87
CA ASP A 212 36.31 6.30 15.35
C ASP A 212 36.10 4.80 15.11
N PRO A 213 37.07 4.10 14.49
CA PRO A 213 36.96 2.68 14.23
C PRO A 213 36.64 1.95 15.53
N LEU A 214 35.53 1.20 15.53
CA LEU A 214 35.11 0.41 16.68
C LEU A 214 36.20 -0.62 16.97
N GLN A 215 37.02 -0.40 18.00
CA GLN A 215 38.00 -1.37 18.47
C GLN A 215 37.26 -2.49 19.19
N ILE A 216 36.95 -3.56 18.46
CA ILE A 216 36.48 -4.80 19.05
C ILE A 216 37.72 -5.51 19.60
N ALA A 217 37.79 -5.68 20.92
CA ALA A 217 38.85 -6.46 21.55
C ALA A 217 38.79 -7.91 21.04
N ASP A 218 39.95 -8.47 20.69
CA ASP A 218 40.06 -9.87 20.29
C ASP A 218 39.49 -10.77 21.39
N ILE A 219 38.46 -11.53 21.03
CA ILE A 219 37.81 -12.47 21.95
C ILE A 219 38.69 -13.72 22.01
N GLU A 220 39.38 -13.91 23.14
CA GLU A 220 40.05 -15.19 23.44
C GLU A 220 39.00 -16.27 23.66
N ILE A 221 38.78 -17.10 22.64
CA ILE A 221 37.95 -18.29 22.74
C ILE A 221 38.77 -19.37 23.46
N LYS A 222 38.54 -19.53 24.76
CA LYS A 222 39.11 -20.64 25.54
C LYS A 222 38.46 -21.95 25.08
N PRO A 223 39.21 -22.93 24.54
CA PRO A 223 38.66 -24.21 24.15
C PRO A 223 38.04 -24.89 25.38
N LEU A 224 36.79 -25.30 25.26
CA LEU A 224 36.14 -26.14 26.26
C LEU A 224 36.89 -27.47 26.30
N ALA A 225 37.64 -27.69 27.38
CA ALA A 225 38.26 -28.97 27.68
C ALA A 225 37.15 -29.98 28.01
N GLY A 226 36.69 -30.69 26.98
CA GLY A 226 35.94 -31.93 27.10
C GLY A 226 36.91 -33.10 27.19
N THR A 227 37.04 -33.64 28.39
CA THR A 227 37.11 -35.08 28.73
C THR A 227 36.16 -35.89 27.81
N GLU A 228 36.41 -37.11 27.33
CA GLU A 228 37.25 -38.23 27.77
C GLU A 228 37.18 -39.31 26.66
N THR A 229 38.22 -40.17 26.62
CA THR A 229 38.21 -41.59 26.24
C THR A 229 37.70 -42.06 24.87
N GLU A 230 38.64 -42.36 23.97
CA GLU A 230 38.53 -43.56 23.14
C GLU A 230 39.93 -44.20 23.00
N THR A 231 40.17 -45.24 23.80
CA THR A 231 41.31 -46.15 23.68
C THR A 231 40.90 -47.24 22.68
N PRO A 232 41.47 -47.35 21.48
CA PRO A 232 41.37 -48.58 20.71
C PRO A 232 42.51 -49.50 21.14
N ASP A 233 42.18 -50.35 22.10
CA ASP A 233 42.89 -51.60 22.34
C ASP A 233 42.75 -52.46 21.08
N GLY A 234 43.88 -52.82 20.47
CA GLY A 234 43.94 -53.42 19.14
C GLY A 234 45.28 -54.09 18.91
N ALA A 235 45.52 -55.12 19.70
CA ALA A 235 46.59 -56.08 19.52
C ALA A 235 46.46 -56.87 18.22
N GLY A 236 47.63 -57.23 17.66
CA GLY A 236 47.82 -58.29 16.66
C GLY A 236 48.17 -57.75 15.28
N GLU A 237 49.09 -58.32 14.52
CA GLU A 237 49.98 -59.46 14.72
C GLU A 237 50.99 -59.35 13.57
N LYS A 238 52.28 -59.56 13.84
CA LYS A 238 53.30 -59.62 12.81
C LYS A 238 53.32 -61.02 12.21
N HIS A 239 53.12 -61.12 10.89
CA HIS A 239 53.64 -62.22 10.08
C HIS A 239 54.21 -61.69 8.76
#